data_AF-A0A133P0R3-F1
#
_entry.id   AF-A0A133P0R3-F1
#
_cell.length_a   1.000
_cell.length_b   1.000
_cell.length_c   1.000
_cell.angle_alpha   90.00
_cell.angle_beta   90.00
_cell.angle_gamma   90.00
#
_symmetry.space_group_name_H-M   'P 1'
#
loop_
_entity.id
_entity.type
_entity.pdbx_description
1 polymer ?
#
loop_
_entity_poly.entity_id
_entity_poly.type
_entity_poly.pdbx_seq_one_letter_code
_entity_poly.pdbx_strand_id
1 'polypeptide(L)'
;MLEDVSTRQEVYKLIIEKKDNKEIAAALNISIRTVERYRKDFNSTINDSDIKTTTTSDNIRKKKEKARALIETGETITEVANKVGLARSTIGDISSKEKLQVKQLDYLKSFREEYREQITKNKKDRLNLNNKAKEKIEYTLNLAEDITKDTQKLIEMNEETEQKIFELDRIERLERFELEKAKYKDNRLNIITEELANLTESDIEKILQIIEKSKEVDKNE
;
A
#
# COMPACT_ATOMS: atom_id res chain seq x y z
N MET A 1 11.89 16.45 19.56
CA MET A 1 12.51 17.29 18.52
C MET A 1 11.69 17.06 17.26
N LEU A 2 10.80 17.99 16.89
CA LEU A 2 10.09 17.92 15.61
C LEU A 2 11.14 18.06 14.51
N GLU A 3 11.31 17.03 13.68
CA GLU A 3 12.15 17.14 12.48
C GLU A 3 11.58 18.26 11.62
N ASP A 4 12.41 19.27 11.31
CA ASP A 4 12.05 20.41 10.48
C ASP A 4 11.88 19.93 9.03
N VAL A 5 10.73 19.30 8.75
CA VAL A 5 10.36 18.88 7.40
C VAL A 5 10.07 20.15 6.61
N SER A 6 10.81 20.33 5.52
CA SER A 6 10.64 21.50 4.64
C SER A 6 9.20 21.59 4.17
N THR A 7 8.54 22.73 4.37
CA THR A 7 7.17 22.98 3.89
C THR A 7 7.02 22.67 2.40
N ARG A 8 8.09 22.79 1.61
CA ARG A 8 8.09 22.41 0.19
C ARG A 8 7.92 20.90 -0.02
N GLN A 9 8.57 20.08 0.81
CA GLN A 9 8.44 18.62 0.76
C GLN A 9 7.02 18.19 1.11
N GLU A 10 6.40 18.80 2.12
CA GLU A 10 5.00 18.52 2.48
C GLU A 10 4.03 18.91 1.37
N VAL A 11 4.24 20.08 0.75
CA VAL A 11 3.46 20.47 -0.43
C VAL A 11 3.61 19.46 -1.57
N TYR A 12 4.82 18.94 -1.81
CA TYR A 12 5.05 17.90 -2.83
C TYR A 12 4.31 16.59 -2.51
N LYS A 13 4.27 16.16 -1.24
CA LYS A 13 3.46 14.97 -0.86
C LYS A 13 2.00 15.15 -1.19
N LEU A 14 1.41 16.29 -0.81
CA LEU A 14 -0.01 16.54 -1.05
C LEU A 14 -0.32 16.72 -2.55
N ILE A 15 0.64 17.20 -3.34
CA ILE A 15 0.53 17.20 -4.82
C ILE A 15 0.45 15.77 -5.37
N ILE A 16 1.27 14.84 -4.85
CA ILE A 16 1.27 13.42 -5.24
C ILE A 16 -0.07 12.75 -4.86
N GLU A 17 -0.63 13.11 -3.71
CA GLU A 17 -1.97 12.70 -3.26
C GLU A 17 -3.13 13.30 -4.09
N LYS A 18 -2.82 14.10 -5.13
CA LYS A 18 -3.78 14.75 -6.03
C LYS A 18 -4.74 15.74 -5.35
N LYS A 19 -4.38 16.26 -4.17
CA LYS A 19 -5.13 17.33 -3.50
C LYS A 19 -5.11 18.63 -4.30
N ASP A 20 -6.13 19.45 -4.16
CA ASP A 20 -6.22 20.74 -4.84
C ASP A 20 -5.34 21.81 -4.16
N ASN A 21 -5.11 22.95 -4.83
CA ASN A 21 -4.25 24.01 -4.27
C ASN A 21 -4.84 24.68 -3.01
N LYS A 22 -6.17 24.74 -2.89
CA LYS A 22 -6.86 25.35 -1.75
C LYS A 22 -6.80 24.43 -0.52
N GLU A 23 -7.00 23.13 -0.73
CA GLU A 23 -6.87 22.06 0.26
C GLU A 23 -5.45 22.04 0.83
N ILE A 24 -4.43 22.10 -0.02
CA ILE A 24 -3.03 22.14 0.42
C ILE A 24 -2.73 23.41 1.22
N ALA A 25 -3.21 24.57 0.73
CA ALA A 25 -3.01 25.85 1.40
C ALA A 25 -3.63 25.86 2.81
N ALA A 26 -4.84 25.30 2.93
CA ALA A 26 -5.53 25.16 4.21
C ALA A 26 -4.82 24.15 5.13
N ALA A 27 -4.42 22.98 4.62
CA ALA A 27 -3.79 21.93 5.40
C ALA A 27 -2.44 22.36 6.00
N LEU A 28 -1.65 23.12 5.25
CA LEU A 28 -0.32 23.58 5.66
C LEU A 28 -0.28 25.02 6.19
N ASN A 29 -1.44 25.69 6.27
CA ASN A 29 -1.57 27.09 6.66
C ASN A 29 -0.61 28.03 5.90
N ILE A 30 -0.59 27.91 4.57
CA ILE A 30 0.24 28.72 3.66
C ILE A 30 -0.59 29.38 2.58
N SER A 31 -0.03 30.40 1.91
CA SER A 31 -0.73 31.07 0.81
C SER A 31 -0.92 30.14 -0.40
N ILE A 32 -2.08 30.25 -1.07
CA ILE A 32 -2.35 29.54 -2.34
C ILE A 32 -1.25 29.83 -3.38
N ARG A 33 -0.74 31.06 -3.45
CA ARG A 33 0.37 31.43 -4.34
C ARG A 33 1.65 30.64 -4.05
N THR A 34 1.93 30.35 -2.78
CA THR A 34 3.06 29.50 -2.38
C THR A 34 2.88 28.09 -2.91
N VAL A 35 1.67 27.53 -2.80
CA VAL A 35 1.32 26.21 -3.32
C VAL A 35 1.44 26.16 -4.84
N GLU A 36 0.89 27.15 -5.55
CA GLU A 36 0.96 27.26 -7.01
C GLU A 36 2.41 27.27 -7.51
N ARG A 37 3.27 28.06 -6.86
CA ARG A 37 4.70 28.11 -7.16
C ARG A 37 5.36 26.75 -6.97
N TYR A 38 5.12 26.08 -5.84
CA TYR A 38 5.69 24.75 -5.61
C TYR A 38 5.13 23.70 -6.56
N ARG A 39 3.84 23.73 -6.90
CA ARG A 39 3.27 22.83 -7.90
C ARG A 39 3.88 23.03 -9.29
N LYS A 40 4.12 24.29 -9.68
CA LYS A 40 4.84 24.61 -10.91
C LYS A 40 6.26 24.03 -10.89
N ASP A 41 6.99 24.25 -9.79
CA ASP A 41 8.33 23.67 -9.61
C ASP A 41 8.30 22.14 -9.67
N PHE A 42 7.28 21.49 -9.07
CA PHE A 42 7.13 20.04 -9.09
C PHE A 42 6.86 19.49 -10.49
N ASN A 43 5.96 20.12 -11.23
CA ASN A 43 5.55 19.70 -12.57
C ASN A 43 6.53 20.07 -13.68
N SER A 44 7.47 20.99 -13.42
CA SER A 44 8.50 21.32 -14.40
C SER A 44 9.34 20.08 -14.72
N THR A 45 9.31 19.66 -15.99
CA THR A 45 10.28 18.73 -16.53
C THR A 45 11.62 19.47 -16.63
N ILE A 46 12.68 18.88 -16.10
CA ILE A 46 14.05 19.42 -16.21
C ILE A 46 14.56 19.14 -17.64
N ASN A 47 13.77 19.46 -18.66
CA ASN A 47 14.07 19.28 -20.07
C ASN A 47 14.15 20.61 -20.83
N ASP A 48 14.03 21.76 -20.14
CA ASP A 48 14.39 23.02 -20.77
C ASP A 48 15.90 23.01 -21.05
N SER A 49 16.22 22.80 -22.33
CA SER A 49 17.54 22.89 -22.94
C SER A 49 18.19 24.28 -22.85
N ASP A 50 17.63 25.19 -22.04
CA ASP A 50 18.15 26.53 -21.74
C ASP A 50 18.86 26.59 -20.37
N ILE A 51 19.23 25.44 -19.79
CA ILE A 51 20.07 25.41 -18.60
C ILE A 51 21.50 25.76 -19.02
N LYS A 52 21.80 27.07 -19.04
CA LYS A 52 23.11 27.53 -18.56
C LYS A 52 23.37 26.76 -17.28
N THR A 53 24.38 25.90 -17.31
CA THR A 53 24.95 25.15 -16.20
C THR A 53 24.86 25.93 -14.90
N THR A 54 23.77 25.75 -14.16
CA THR A 54 23.58 26.33 -12.83
C THR A 54 23.53 25.16 -11.88
N THR A 55 24.73 24.68 -11.60
CA THR A 55 25.20 23.98 -10.41
C THR A 55 24.92 24.79 -9.12
N THR A 56 23.75 25.43 -9.02
CA THR A 56 23.38 26.21 -7.85
C THR A 56 22.81 25.24 -6.81
N SER A 57 23.38 25.27 -5.61
CA SER A 57 23.01 24.45 -4.46
C SER A 57 21.49 24.36 -4.22
N ASP A 58 20.75 25.41 -4.55
CA ASP A 58 19.29 25.45 -4.46
C ASP A 58 18.54 24.47 -5.37
N ASN A 59 19.03 24.22 -6.59
CA ASN A 59 18.41 23.27 -7.50
C ASN A 59 18.59 21.83 -6.97
N ILE A 60 19.80 21.53 -6.49
CA ILE A 60 20.09 20.25 -5.83
C ILE A 60 19.21 20.09 -4.58
N ARG A 61 19.01 21.14 -3.78
CA ARG A 61 18.12 21.10 -2.61
C ARG A 61 16.67 20.79 -2.99
N LYS A 62 16.11 21.49 -4.00
CA LYS A 62 14.76 21.23 -4.52
C LYS A 62 14.59 19.79 -5.00
N LYS A 63 15.58 19.28 -5.74
CA LYS A 63 15.61 17.88 -6.21
C LYS A 63 15.59 16.89 -5.04
N LYS A 64 16.39 17.13 -3.99
CA LYS A 64 16.39 16.29 -2.78
C LYS A 64 15.05 16.33 -2.04
N GLU A 65 14.43 17.49 -1.89
CA GLU A 65 13.10 17.64 -1.27
C GLU A 65 12.01 16.90 -2.08
N LYS A 66 12.05 16.98 -3.41
CA LYS A 66 11.17 16.21 -4.30
C LYS A 66 11.40 14.71 -4.16
N ALA A 67 12.65 14.27 -4.12
CA ALA A 67 13.00 12.86 -3.95
C ALA A 67 12.51 12.30 -2.60
N ARG A 68 12.67 13.05 -1.50
CA ARG A 68 12.15 12.63 -0.19
C ARG A 68 10.64 12.42 -0.22
N ALA A 69 9.90 13.38 -0.77
CA ALA A 69 8.45 13.29 -0.89
C ALA A 69 8.03 12.04 -1.67
N LEU A 70 8.65 11.79 -2.84
CA LEU A 70 8.33 10.63 -3.69
C LEU A 70 8.58 9.29 -2.99
N ILE A 71 9.72 9.15 -2.29
CA ILE A 71 10.05 7.92 -1.54
C ILE A 71 9.06 7.70 -0.40
N GLU A 72 8.78 8.74 0.39
CA GLU A 72 7.84 8.66 1.52
C GLU A 72 6.42 8.32 1.04
N THR A 73 6.03 8.73 -0.17
CA THR A 73 4.72 8.41 -0.75
C THR A 73 4.65 7.07 -1.48
N GLY A 74 5.74 6.31 -1.60
CA GLY A 74 5.69 4.94 -2.11
C GLY A 74 6.64 4.61 -3.26
N GLU A 75 7.36 5.57 -3.85
CA GLU A 75 8.20 5.30 -5.02
C GLU A 75 9.54 4.65 -4.67
N THR A 76 10.06 3.84 -5.59
CA THR A 76 11.36 3.18 -5.38
C THR A 76 12.53 4.16 -5.59
N ILE A 77 13.65 3.91 -4.91
CA ILE A 77 14.89 4.70 -5.04
C ILE A 77 15.31 4.85 -6.52
N THR A 78 15.14 3.78 -7.31
CA THR A 78 15.51 3.75 -8.73
C THR A 78 14.60 4.65 -9.58
N GLU A 79 13.29 4.58 -9.39
CA GLU A 79 12.32 5.42 -10.11
C GLU A 79 12.52 6.90 -9.76
N VAL A 80 12.75 7.19 -8.48
CA VAL A 80 12.98 8.55 -7.99
C VAL A 80 14.26 9.15 -8.57
N ALA A 81 15.35 8.36 -8.62
CA ALA A 81 16.61 8.79 -9.23
C ALA A 81 16.40 9.23 -10.69
N ASN A 82 15.64 8.46 -11.46
CA ASN A 82 15.32 8.77 -12.85
C ASN A 82 14.42 10.02 -12.99
N LYS A 83 13.37 10.14 -12.16
CA LYS A 83 12.42 11.26 -12.21
C LYS A 83 13.03 12.60 -11.80
N VAL A 84 13.96 12.59 -10.86
CA VAL A 84 14.57 13.81 -10.29
C VAL A 84 15.90 14.15 -10.99
N GLY A 85 16.50 13.19 -11.69
CA GLY A 85 17.80 13.33 -12.34
C GLY A 85 18.91 13.51 -11.30
N LEU A 86 18.93 12.64 -10.28
CA LEU A 86 19.99 12.53 -9.27
C LEU A 86 20.57 11.12 -9.30
N ALA A 87 21.82 10.97 -8.89
CA ALA A 87 22.46 9.65 -8.80
C ALA A 87 21.73 8.76 -7.79
N ARG A 88 21.55 7.47 -8.15
CA ARG A 88 20.91 6.47 -7.29
C ARG A 88 21.56 6.38 -5.90
N SER A 89 22.89 6.47 -5.84
CA SER A 89 23.65 6.48 -4.58
C SER A 89 23.24 7.64 -3.68
N THR A 90 23.16 8.86 -4.22
CA THR A 90 22.73 10.05 -3.46
C THR A 90 21.33 9.89 -2.89
N ILE A 91 20.40 9.30 -3.65
CA ILE A 91 19.04 9.04 -3.15
C ILE A 91 19.05 7.94 -2.08
N GLY A 92 19.86 6.90 -2.26
CA GLY A 92 20.07 5.85 -1.26
C GLY A 92 20.62 6.39 0.06
N ASP A 93 21.63 7.25 0.00
CA ASP A 93 22.23 7.88 1.19
C ASP A 93 21.21 8.71 1.97
N ILE A 94 20.38 9.49 1.26
CA ILE A 94 19.31 10.28 1.88
C ILE A 94 18.26 9.37 2.51
N SER A 95 17.84 8.33 1.78
CA SER A 95 16.85 7.35 2.26
C SER A 95 17.30 6.66 3.55
N SER A 96 18.57 6.24 3.61
CA SER A 96 19.17 5.62 4.78
C SER A 96 19.29 6.60 5.95
N LYS A 97 19.86 7.79 5.71
CA LYS A 97 20.11 8.80 6.75
C LYS A 97 18.83 9.30 7.41
N GLU A 98 17.78 9.52 6.62
CA GLU A 98 16.50 10.08 7.08
C GLU A 98 15.44 9.00 7.36
N LYS A 99 15.82 7.72 7.27
CA LYS A 99 14.94 6.55 7.48
C LYS A 99 13.65 6.63 6.67
N LEU A 100 13.74 7.05 5.41
CA LEU A 100 12.56 7.33 4.57
C LEU A 100 11.70 6.10 4.32
N GLN A 101 12.27 4.89 4.33
CA GLN A 101 11.52 3.64 4.21
C GLN A 101 10.62 3.38 5.43
N VAL A 102 11.03 3.80 6.62
CA VAL A 102 10.18 3.70 7.83
C VAL A 102 8.98 4.65 7.70
N LYS A 103 9.25 5.89 7.26
CA LYS A 103 8.20 6.89 7.01
C LYS A 103 7.24 6.45 5.90
N GLN A 104 7.76 5.83 4.83
CA GLN A 104 6.98 5.22 3.77
C GLN A 104 6.07 4.12 4.31
N LEU A 105 6.59 3.24 5.17
CA LEU A 105 5.79 2.19 5.80
C LEU A 105 4.64 2.77 6.62
N ASP A 106 4.89 3.81 7.41
CA ASP A 106 3.84 4.45 8.21
C ASP A 106 2.81 5.17 7.34
N TYR A 107 3.23 5.86 6.28
CA TYR A 107 2.32 6.40 5.27
C TYR A 107 1.42 5.32 4.66
N LEU A 108 1.99 4.19 4.23
CA LEU A 108 1.23 3.08 3.64
C LEU A 108 0.24 2.45 4.63
N LYS A 109 0.57 2.39 5.93
CA LYS A 109 -0.36 1.93 6.96
C LYS A 109 -1.55 2.88 7.10
N SER A 110 -1.31 4.19 7.18
CA SER A 110 -2.38 5.20 7.27
C SER A 110 -3.26 5.18 6.03
N PHE A 111 -2.66 5.13 4.85
CA PHE A 111 -3.36 5.02 3.57
C PHE A 111 -4.23 3.76 3.52
N ARG A 112 -3.69 2.60 3.95
CA ARG A 112 -4.46 1.35 4.02
C ARG A 112 -5.68 1.47 4.94
N GLU A 113 -5.53 2.13 6.08
CA GLU A 113 -6.63 2.28 7.04
C GLU A 113 -7.74 3.17 6.47
N GLU A 114 -7.37 4.29 5.84
CA GLU A 114 -8.32 5.17 5.15
C GLU A 114 -9.12 4.41 4.08
N TYR A 115 -8.45 3.59 3.26
CA TYR A 115 -9.14 2.76 2.27
C TYR A 115 -10.05 1.71 2.90
N ARG A 116 -9.66 1.12 4.05
CA ARG A 116 -10.53 0.18 4.78
C ARG A 116 -11.78 0.86 5.29
N GLU A 117 -11.66 2.07 5.83
CA GLU A 117 -12.80 2.87 6.27
C GLU A 117 -13.72 3.21 5.09
N GLN A 118 -13.16 3.67 3.97
CA GLN A 118 -13.92 3.96 2.75
C GLN A 118 -14.63 2.72 2.19
N ILE A 119 -13.95 1.57 2.12
CA ILE A 119 -14.55 0.30 1.69
C ILE A 119 -15.69 -0.10 2.62
N THR A 120 -15.50 0.02 3.93
CA THR A 120 -16.52 -0.31 4.93
C THR A 120 -17.74 0.59 4.78
N LYS A 121 -17.52 1.91 4.60
CA LYS A 121 -18.58 2.87 4.31
C LYS A 121 -19.33 2.52 3.03
N ASN A 122 -18.62 2.21 1.94
CA ASN A 122 -19.24 1.80 0.68
C ASN A 122 -20.05 0.50 0.83
N LYS A 123 -19.55 -0.49 1.59
CA LYS A 123 -20.31 -1.72 1.91
C LYS A 123 -21.61 -1.39 2.66
N LYS A 124 -21.55 -0.50 3.67
CA LYS A 124 -22.72 -0.04 4.43
C LYS A 124 -23.72 0.74 3.56
N ASP A 125 -23.24 1.62 2.70
CA ASP A 125 -24.07 2.39 1.78
C ASP A 125 -24.75 1.49 0.75
N ARG A 126 -24.03 0.49 0.21
CA ARG A 126 -24.62 -0.55 -0.64
C ARG A 126 -25.71 -1.35 0.09
N LEU A 127 -25.47 -1.76 1.33
CA LEU A 127 -26.47 -2.46 2.14
C LEU A 127 -27.73 -1.60 2.33
N ASN A 128 -27.57 -0.31 2.65
CA ASN A 128 -28.68 0.62 2.79
C ASN A 128 -29.47 0.80 1.49
N LEU A 129 -28.79 0.87 0.34
CA LEU A 129 -29.44 0.94 -0.97
C LEU A 129 -30.21 -0.34 -1.29
N ASN A 130 -29.64 -1.52 -1.00
CA ASN A 130 -30.31 -2.80 -1.18
C ASN A 130 -31.56 -2.91 -0.30
N ASN A 131 -31.49 -2.49 0.97
CA ASN A 131 -32.65 -2.46 1.86
C ASN A 131 -33.76 -1.56 1.32
N LYS A 132 -33.43 -0.34 0.86
CA LYS A 132 -34.40 0.57 0.23
C LYS A 132 -35.00 -0.01 -1.06
N ALA A 133 -34.19 -0.70 -1.85
CA ALA A 133 -34.68 -1.38 -3.05
C ALA A 133 -35.67 -2.49 -2.69
N LYS A 134 -35.35 -3.30 -1.67
CA LYS A 134 -36.22 -4.34 -1.13
C LYS A 134 -37.55 -3.77 -0.64
N GLU A 135 -37.54 -2.71 0.16
CA GLU A 135 -38.75 -2.03 0.64
C GLU A 135 -39.63 -1.54 -0.51
N LYS A 136 -39.03 -0.96 -1.57
CA LYS A 136 -39.78 -0.51 -2.75
C LYS A 136 -40.38 -1.67 -3.55
N ILE A 137 -39.63 -2.76 -3.70
CA ILE A 137 -40.12 -3.97 -4.37
C ILE A 137 -41.31 -4.54 -3.58
N GLU A 138 -41.18 -4.65 -2.25
CA GLU A 138 -42.23 -5.12 -1.35
C GLU A 138 -43.49 -4.25 -1.42
N TYR A 139 -43.34 -2.92 -1.37
CA TYR A 139 -44.45 -1.99 -1.53
C TYR A 139 -45.17 -2.16 -2.89
N THR A 140 -44.41 -2.31 -3.97
CA THR A 140 -44.96 -2.49 -5.32
C THR A 140 -45.70 -3.83 -5.44
N LEU A 141 -45.16 -4.89 -4.84
CA LEU A 141 -45.80 -6.22 -4.79
C LEU A 141 -47.11 -6.18 -4.00
N ASN A 142 -47.15 -5.48 -2.87
CA ASN A 142 -48.35 -5.37 -2.04
C ASN A 142 -49.49 -4.56 -2.70
N LEU A 143 -49.17 -3.74 -3.70
CA LEU A 143 -50.15 -2.95 -4.46
C LEU A 143 -50.61 -3.63 -5.76
N ALA A 144 -49.88 -4.63 -6.25
CA ALA A 144 -50.19 -5.30 -7.51
C ALA A 144 -51.12 -6.50 -7.28
N GLU A 145 -52.17 -6.64 -8.10
CA GLU A 145 -53.02 -7.85 -8.10
C GLU A 145 -52.24 -9.09 -8.58
N ASP A 146 -51.27 -8.90 -9.49
CA ASP A 146 -50.44 -9.95 -10.07
C ASP A 146 -48.94 -9.57 -10.06
N ILE A 147 -48.07 -10.57 -9.91
CA ILE A 147 -46.62 -10.37 -10.01
C ILE A 147 -46.22 -10.26 -11.49
N THR A 148 -45.78 -9.07 -11.90
CA THR A 148 -45.30 -8.84 -13.27
C THR A 148 -43.92 -9.48 -13.51
N LYS A 149 -43.60 -9.77 -14.79
CA LYS A 149 -42.27 -10.26 -15.19
C LYS A 149 -41.13 -9.31 -14.81
N ASP A 150 -41.38 -8.00 -14.83
CA ASP A 150 -40.38 -7.01 -14.44
C ASP A 150 -40.08 -7.09 -12.94
N THR A 151 -41.11 -7.34 -12.11
CA THR A 151 -40.93 -7.56 -10.68
C THR A 151 -40.17 -8.84 -10.39
N GLN A 152 -40.43 -9.94 -11.11
CA GLN A 152 -39.63 -11.18 -11.01
C GLN A 152 -38.16 -10.96 -11.36
N LYS A 153 -37.89 -10.19 -12.43
CA LYS A 153 -36.52 -9.89 -12.86
C LYS A 153 -35.75 -9.06 -11.84
N LEU A 154 -36.42 -8.12 -11.16
CA LEU A 154 -35.80 -7.34 -10.07
C LEU A 154 -35.43 -8.22 -8.86
N ILE A 155 -36.27 -9.21 -8.53
CA ILE A 155 -35.99 -10.18 -7.46
C ILE A 155 -34.76 -11.02 -7.80
N GLU A 156 -34.74 -11.59 -9.01
CA GLU A 156 -33.63 -12.42 -9.50
C GLU A 156 -32.29 -11.65 -9.50
N MET A 157 -32.29 -10.41 -9.97
CA MET A 157 -31.10 -9.55 -9.94
C MET A 157 -30.61 -9.23 -8.51
N ASN A 158 -31.53 -9.07 -7.56
CA ASN A 158 -31.17 -8.81 -6.17
C ASN A 158 -30.56 -10.07 -5.52
N GLU A 159 -31.17 -11.23 -5.73
CA GLU A 159 -30.66 -12.52 -5.26
C GLU A 159 -29.27 -12.83 -5.83
N GLU A 160 -29.06 -12.65 -7.14
CA GLU A 160 -27.73 -12.78 -7.76
C GLU A 160 -26.69 -11.84 -7.11
N THR A 161 -27.11 -10.63 -6.77
CA THR A 161 -26.21 -9.64 -6.16
C THR A 161 -25.83 -10.07 -4.74
N GLU A 162 -26.77 -10.59 -3.95
CA GLU A 162 -26.51 -11.13 -2.62
C GLU A 162 -25.57 -12.35 -2.67
N GLN A 163 -25.78 -13.27 -3.62
CA GLN A 163 -24.91 -14.44 -3.81
C GLN A 163 -23.48 -14.03 -4.17
N LYS A 164 -23.30 -13.09 -5.11
CA LYS A 164 -21.97 -12.56 -5.47
C LYS A 164 -21.26 -11.91 -4.29
N ILE A 165 -21.98 -11.20 -3.41
CA ILE A 165 -21.40 -10.62 -2.18
C ILE A 165 -20.91 -11.73 -1.24
N PHE A 166 -21.71 -12.78 -1.06
CA PHE A 166 -21.34 -13.90 -0.20
C PHE A 166 -20.11 -14.67 -0.70
N GLU A 167 -20.01 -14.87 -2.02
CA GLU A 167 -18.85 -15.50 -2.65
C GLU A 167 -17.56 -14.67 -2.46
N LEU A 168 -17.65 -13.35 -2.62
CA LEU A 168 -16.51 -12.45 -2.37
C LEU A 168 -16.02 -12.51 -0.92
N ASP A 169 -16.92 -12.52 0.06
CA ASP A 169 -16.57 -12.65 1.48
C ASP A 169 -15.95 -14.03 1.81
N ARG A 170 -16.27 -15.07 1.03
CA ARG A 170 -15.62 -16.38 1.13
C ARG A 170 -14.20 -16.34 0.55
N ILE A 171 -14.00 -15.69 -0.60
CA ILE A 171 -12.68 -15.51 -1.22
C ILE A 171 -11.75 -14.73 -0.27
N GLU A 172 -12.20 -13.61 0.30
CA GLU A 172 -11.37 -12.80 1.23
C GLU A 172 -10.91 -13.63 2.45
N ARG A 173 -11.78 -14.51 2.97
CA ARG A 173 -11.41 -15.43 4.06
C ARG A 173 -10.35 -16.43 3.63
N LEU A 174 -10.48 -17.03 2.45
CA LEU A 174 -9.51 -17.99 1.92
C LEU A 174 -8.14 -17.34 1.69
N GLU A 175 -8.09 -16.13 1.11
CA GLU A 175 -6.84 -15.38 0.94
C GLU A 175 -6.14 -15.09 2.28
N ARG A 176 -6.91 -14.72 3.32
CA ARG A 176 -6.35 -14.52 4.67
C ARG A 176 -5.77 -15.81 5.24
N PHE A 177 -6.46 -16.95 5.07
CA PHE A 177 -5.95 -18.25 5.50
C PHE A 177 -4.66 -18.65 4.77
N GLU A 178 -4.56 -18.38 3.47
CA GLU A 178 -3.33 -18.65 2.71
C GLU A 178 -2.16 -17.80 3.16
N LEU A 179 -2.38 -16.50 3.39
CA LEU A 179 -1.36 -15.59 3.93
C LEU A 179 -0.90 -16.01 5.34
N GLU A 180 -1.81 -16.44 6.20
CA GLU A 180 -1.48 -16.94 7.54
C GLU A 180 -0.68 -18.25 7.48
N LYS A 181 -1.07 -19.18 6.60
CA LYS A 181 -0.32 -20.41 6.34
C LYS A 181 1.09 -20.11 5.82
N ALA A 182 1.25 -19.10 4.96
CA ALA A 182 2.56 -18.67 4.46
C ALA A 182 3.45 -18.12 5.59
N LYS A 183 2.91 -17.25 6.45
CA LYS A 183 3.63 -16.75 7.64
C LYS A 183 4.05 -17.86 8.58
N TYR A 184 3.18 -18.84 8.83
CA TYR A 184 3.50 -19.98 9.69
C TYR A 184 4.65 -20.83 9.12
N LYS A 185 4.66 -21.06 7.80
CA LYS A 185 5.78 -21.74 7.13
C LYS A 185 7.09 -20.98 7.25
N ASP A 186 7.05 -19.66 7.03
CA ASP A 186 8.22 -18.79 7.11
C ASP A 186 8.79 -18.74 8.54
N ASN A 187 7.91 -18.65 9.55
CA ASN A 187 8.31 -18.71 10.95
C ASN A 187 8.98 -20.05 11.33
N ARG A 188 8.44 -21.18 10.85
CA ARG A 188 9.07 -22.49 11.07
C ARG A 188 10.44 -22.58 10.39
N LEU A 189 10.59 -22.01 9.20
CA LEU A 189 11.88 -21.98 8.49
C LEU A 189 12.91 -21.15 9.27
N ASN A 190 12.51 -19.99 9.81
CA ASN A 190 13.37 -19.17 10.65
C ASN A 190 13.83 -19.92 11.91
N ILE A 191 12.92 -20.58 12.63
CA ILE A 191 13.24 -21.39 13.81
C ILE A 191 14.26 -22.48 13.46
N ILE A 192 14.02 -23.25 12.38
CA ILE A 192 14.94 -24.31 11.96
C ILE A 192 16.31 -23.72 11.58
N THR A 193 16.34 -22.57 10.91
CA THR A 193 17.59 -21.91 10.50
C THR A 193 18.39 -21.43 11.71
N GLU A 194 17.72 -20.86 12.72
CA GLU A 194 18.35 -20.47 13.99
C GLU A 194 18.87 -21.68 14.77
N GLU A 195 18.09 -22.75 14.86
CA GLU A 195 18.51 -24.00 15.51
C GLU A 195 19.73 -24.62 14.80
N LEU A 196 19.74 -24.66 13.46
CA LEU A 196 20.88 -25.13 12.68
C LEU A 196 22.13 -24.26 12.87
N ALA A 197 21.97 -22.94 12.95
CA ALA A 197 23.08 -22.01 13.16
C ALA A 197 23.72 -22.14 14.56
N ASN A 198 22.95 -22.63 15.54
CA ASN A 198 23.39 -22.83 16.92
C ASN A 198 23.91 -24.25 17.20
N LEU A 199 23.90 -25.16 16.21
CA LEU A 199 24.48 -26.50 16.37
C LEU A 199 25.98 -26.41 16.57
N THR A 200 26.48 -27.11 17.58
CA THR A 200 27.92 -27.28 17.78
C THR A 200 28.46 -28.44 16.95
N GLU A 201 29.78 -28.48 16.74
CA GLU A 201 30.45 -29.56 16.01
C GLU A 201 30.15 -30.95 16.62
N SER A 202 30.01 -31.01 17.96
CA SER A 202 29.58 -32.20 18.70
C SER A 202 28.15 -32.63 18.38
N ASP A 203 27.24 -31.68 18.17
CA ASP A 203 25.84 -31.96 17.82
C ASP A 203 25.73 -32.43 16.38
N ILE A 204 26.48 -31.83 15.46
CA ILE A 204 26.59 -32.24 14.05
C ILE A 204 27.12 -33.68 13.96
N GLU A 205 28.15 -34.01 14.74
CA GLU A 205 28.75 -35.35 14.73
C GLU A 205 27.79 -36.43 15.26
N LYS A 206 27.00 -36.13 16.31
CA LYS A 206 25.94 -37.03 16.79
C LYS A 206 24.84 -37.23 15.73
N ILE A 207 24.43 -36.17 15.03
CA ILE A 207 23.44 -36.26 13.96
C ILE A 207 23.97 -37.14 12.81
N LEU A 208 25.22 -36.96 12.41
CA LEU A 208 25.85 -37.78 11.37
C LEU A 208 25.91 -39.26 11.77
N GLN A 209 26.28 -39.58 13.02
CA GLN A 209 26.29 -40.95 13.52
C GLN A 209 24.90 -41.60 13.53
N ILE A 210 23.84 -40.84 13.84
CA ILE A 210 22.45 -41.32 13.77
C ILE A 210 22.05 -41.59 12.31
N ILE A 211 22.39 -40.69 11.39
CA ILE A 211 22.10 -40.86 9.94
C ILE A 211 22.82 -42.09 9.39
N GLU A 212 24.08 -42.28 9.74
CA GLU A 212 24.89 -43.41 9.28
C GLU A 212 24.33 -44.74 9.78
N LYS A 213 23.98 -44.82 11.07
CA LYS A 213 23.27 -45.98 11.65
C LYS A 213 21.92 -46.24 10.98
N SER A 214 21.14 -45.20 10.66
CA SER A 214 19.85 -45.39 9.98
C SER A 214 20.00 -45.94 8.57
N LYS A 215 21.05 -45.56 7.83
CA LYS A 215 21.35 -46.10 6.50
C LYS A 215 21.84 -47.55 6.52
N GLU A 216 22.44 -47.98 7.63
CA GLU A 216 22.85 -49.38 7.82
C GLU A 216 21.65 -50.29 8.11
N VAL A 217 20.60 -49.76 8.75
CA VAL A 217 19.34 -50.49 8.98
C VAL A 217 18.58 -50.70 7.67
N ASP A 218 18.49 -49.67 6.82
CA ASP A 218 17.79 -49.76 5.51
C ASP A 218 18.49 -50.67 4.47
N LYS A 219 19.76 -51.04 4.70
CA LYS A 219 20.51 -51.97 3.81
C LYS A 219 20.39 -53.44 4.20
N ASN A 220 19.84 -53.72 5.39
CA ASN A 220 19.69 -55.07 5.95
C ASN A 220 18.24 -55.57 5.93
N GLU A 221 17.32 -54.82 5.31
CA GLU A 221 16.01 -55.31 4.80
C GLU A 221 16.12 -55.65 3.30
#